data_AF-A0A0Q7MSE6-F1
#
_entry.id   AF-A0A0Q7MSE6-F1
#
_cell.length_a   1.000
_cell.length_b   1.000
_cell.length_c   1.000
_cell.angle_alpha   90.00
_cell.angle_beta   90.00
_cell.angle_gamma   90.00
#
_symmetry.space_group_name_H-M   'P 1'
#
loop_
_entity.id
_entity.type
_entity.pdbx_description
1 polymer ?
#
loop_
_entity_poly.entity_id
_entity_poly.type
_entity_poly.pdbx_seq_one_letter_code
_entity_poly.pdbx_strand_id
1 'polypeptide(L)'
;MARPVVRAALVSACVLVGTLVLAPSALASSGEAELRPGETLRPGEGLVSADGTQTLVVQPDGMLALFGAEPDPRWVSGPAVPGSSLVVAESGDVALTAPDGTVGWRPEAPATVGSRLVLQDDGDLVVLDPQGSQVWESGTAVRPSILPSGGVLEPGDALSSPDGRQTLLVLDDGDVALLGPDAATRWSTGTDHPGARLTLREDGELVVTDADGDRVWRSRTAGNPGSSLVLQDDGDLVLYDAAGAAVWSTETVIGPSSLVSGTPVADGDELSSPDGHLQLQVGPDGLVLAYDDTVVWSAEAPGAAGLAVQDDGNVVVTGADGAVLWASATAGNPGATLLLEEGALLLHATTGQELWRVDVPADVMVSHQVATDCDDVTAPVPQEDTVVTGQGVRVHPCLADALDTLMTAARADGIDLRAWGWRSSSQQIALRAANCSPTEADPTVVACRPQTAPPGTSRHERGLALDFTVEGKVLRAGSPAFVWLTQNAAAYGLENLPGEPWHWSVDGW
;
A
#
# COMPACT_ATOMS: atom_id res chain seq x y z
N MET A 1 109.39 6.62 4.88
CA MET A 1 108.20 7.49 4.80
C MET A 1 107.42 7.07 3.58
N ALA A 2 106.27 6.41 3.75
CA ALA A 2 105.48 5.89 2.65
C ALA A 2 103.99 6.07 2.98
N ARG A 3 103.26 6.68 2.04
CA ARG A 3 101.80 6.57 1.93
C ARG A 3 101.47 6.50 0.44
N PRO A 4 100.75 5.45 0.01
CA PRO A 4 99.92 5.49 -1.18
C PRO A 4 98.43 5.52 -0.81
N VAL A 5 97.64 5.95 -1.79
CA VAL A 5 96.19 6.13 -1.81
C VAL A 5 95.49 4.80 -2.07
N VAL A 6 94.34 4.54 -1.42
CA VAL A 6 93.39 3.50 -1.84
C VAL A 6 91.95 4.04 -1.77
N ARG A 7 91.22 3.81 -2.87
CA ARG A 7 89.79 4.10 -3.09
C ARG A 7 88.90 3.16 -2.26
N ALA A 8 87.79 3.64 -1.72
CA ALA A 8 86.72 2.81 -1.16
C ALA A 8 85.39 3.07 -1.89
N ALA A 9 84.76 1.99 -2.35
CA ALA A 9 83.43 1.93 -2.93
C ALA A 9 82.39 1.66 -1.84
N LEU A 10 81.22 2.29 -1.93
CA LEU A 10 80.05 2.02 -1.08
C LEU A 10 79.03 1.20 -1.88
N VAL A 11 78.68 0.03 -1.35
CA VAL A 11 77.61 -0.86 -1.84
C VAL A 11 76.37 -0.62 -0.99
N SER A 12 75.24 -0.37 -1.66
CA SER A 12 73.91 -0.23 -1.07
C SER A 12 73.41 -1.53 -0.45
N ALA A 13 72.79 -1.44 0.73
CA ALA A 13 71.93 -2.48 1.30
C ALA A 13 70.48 -1.98 1.27
N CYS A 14 69.62 -2.69 0.52
CA CYS A 14 68.17 -2.48 0.53
C CYS A 14 67.57 -3.10 1.80
N VAL A 15 66.84 -2.31 2.58
CA VAL A 15 65.90 -2.79 3.61
C VAL A 15 64.50 -2.50 3.08
N LEU A 16 63.75 -3.55 2.79
CA LEU A 16 62.34 -3.47 2.39
C LEU A 16 61.51 -3.21 3.66
N VAL A 17 60.96 -2.00 3.81
CA VAL A 17 59.94 -1.69 4.82
C VAL A 17 58.59 -1.82 4.12
N GLY A 18 57.82 -2.84 4.50
CA GLY A 18 56.44 -2.99 4.05
C GLY A 18 55.57 -1.90 4.70
N THR A 19 55.10 -0.96 3.90
CA THR A 19 54.02 -0.04 4.28
C THR A 19 52.70 -0.79 4.23
N LEU A 20 52.11 -1.03 5.40
CA LEU A 20 50.71 -1.44 5.51
C LEU A 20 49.85 -0.24 5.08
N VAL A 21 49.38 -0.24 3.83
CA VAL A 21 48.39 0.73 3.35
C VAL A 21 47.03 0.23 3.84
N LEU A 22 46.54 0.81 4.93
CA LEU A 22 45.11 0.73 5.25
C LEU A 22 44.40 1.56 4.19
N ALA A 23 43.72 0.89 3.25
CA ALA A 23 42.81 1.56 2.33
C ALA A 23 41.69 2.22 3.17
N PRO A 24 41.32 3.47 2.89
CA PRO A 24 40.13 4.05 3.50
C PRO A 24 38.92 3.21 3.06
N SER A 25 38.14 2.71 4.01
CA SER A 25 36.83 2.13 3.74
C SER A 25 36.00 3.16 2.97
N ALA A 26 35.41 2.77 1.84
CA ALA A 26 34.52 3.63 1.09
C ALA A 26 33.34 3.99 1.99
N LEU A 27 33.16 5.29 2.25
CA LEU A 27 31.98 5.81 2.92
C LEU A 27 30.92 6.04 1.85
N ALA A 28 29.72 5.49 2.03
CA ALA A 28 28.58 5.90 1.23
C ALA A 28 28.28 7.38 1.46
N SER A 29 27.78 8.07 0.43
CA SER A 29 27.16 9.38 0.61
C SER A 29 25.75 9.16 1.16
N SER A 30 25.45 9.63 2.39
CA SER A 30 24.08 9.56 2.92
C SER A 30 23.11 10.28 1.98
N GLY A 31 21.99 9.63 1.63
CA GLY A 31 20.96 10.21 0.74
C GLY A 31 21.02 9.77 -0.72
N GLU A 32 21.86 8.80 -1.08
CA GLU A 32 21.75 8.08 -2.36
C GLU A 32 20.79 6.87 -2.21
N ALA A 33 20.20 6.42 -3.32
CA ALA A 33 19.26 5.29 -3.34
C ALA A 33 19.96 3.91 -3.29
N GLU A 34 21.30 3.86 -3.24
CA GLU A 34 22.09 2.65 -3.44
C GLU A 34 23.26 2.58 -2.45
N LEU A 35 23.54 1.36 -1.96
CA LEU A 35 24.74 1.02 -1.19
C LEU A 35 25.58 0.00 -2.00
N ARG A 36 26.81 0.39 -2.35
CA ARG A 36 27.70 -0.35 -3.26
C ARG A 36 28.63 -1.31 -2.52
N PRO A 37 29.28 -2.27 -3.21
CA PRO A 37 30.31 -3.11 -2.62
C PRO A 37 31.40 -2.31 -1.89
N GLY A 38 31.68 -2.71 -0.65
CA GLY A 38 32.66 -2.07 0.23
C GLY A 38 32.11 -0.91 1.07
N GLU A 39 30.86 -0.49 0.84
CA GLU A 39 30.23 0.63 1.56
C GLU A 39 29.48 0.19 2.82
N THR A 40 29.25 1.15 3.71
CA THR A 40 28.65 0.94 5.02
C THR A 40 27.76 2.12 5.41
N LEU A 41 26.58 1.83 5.95
CA LEU A 41 25.74 2.79 6.67
C LEU A 41 25.88 2.58 8.18
N ARG A 42 26.21 3.66 8.88
CA ARG A 42 26.36 3.70 10.34
C ARG A 42 25.06 4.15 11.01
N PRO A 43 24.95 4.01 12.34
CA PRO A 43 23.81 4.57 13.07
C PRO A 43 23.62 6.07 12.77
N GLY A 44 22.41 6.44 12.35
CA GLY A 44 22.02 7.78 11.92
C GLY A 44 22.17 8.06 10.43
N GLU A 45 22.74 7.14 9.65
CA GLU A 45 22.86 7.24 8.19
C GLU A 45 21.81 6.40 7.48
N GLY A 46 21.51 6.76 6.23
CA GLY A 46 20.46 6.13 5.47
C GLY A 46 20.56 6.31 3.96
N LEU A 47 19.71 5.56 3.25
CA LEU A 47 19.42 5.71 1.82
C LEU A 47 18.12 6.49 1.65
N VAL A 48 18.02 7.21 0.54
CA VAL A 48 16.79 7.90 0.12
C VAL A 48 16.50 7.45 -1.30
N SER A 49 15.26 7.04 -1.59
CA SER A 49 14.84 6.65 -2.95
C SER A 49 15.06 7.79 -3.95
N ALA A 50 15.11 7.48 -5.24
CA ALA A 50 15.44 8.47 -6.27
C ALA A 50 14.39 9.58 -6.36
N ASP A 51 13.13 9.25 -6.08
CA ASP A 51 12.00 10.20 -5.98
C ASP A 51 11.93 10.96 -4.63
N GLY A 52 12.74 10.56 -3.63
CA GLY A 52 12.80 11.18 -2.31
C GLY A 52 11.69 10.77 -1.34
N THR A 53 10.83 9.82 -1.70
CA THR A 53 9.63 9.48 -0.90
C THR A 53 9.88 8.40 0.15
N GLN A 54 10.96 7.63 0.01
CA GLN A 54 11.29 6.52 0.90
C GLN A 54 12.66 6.77 1.54
N THR A 55 12.76 6.48 2.83
CA THR A 55 14.02 6.59 3.55
C THR A 55 14.30 5.33 4.33
N LEU A 56 15.46 4.71 4.10
CA LEU A 56 15.97 3.59 4.88
C LEU A 56 17.04 4.10 5.84
N VAL A 57 16.87 3.95 7.15
CA VAL A 57 17.80 4.45 8.17
C VAL A 57 18.28 3.33 9.08
N VAL A 58 19.59 3.29 9.33
CA VAL A 58 20.13 2.53 10.47
C VAL A 58 19.94 3.40 11.72
N GLN A 59 18.98 3.04 12.56
CA GLN A 59 18.65 3.83 13.76
C GLN A 59 19.77 3.78 14.82
N PRO A 60 19.84 4.76 15.73
CA PRO A 60 20.84 4.80 16.82
C PRO A 60 20.83 3.57 17.74
N ASP A 61 19.65 2.94 17.90
CA ASP A 61 19.48 1.71 18.67
C ASP A 61 19.93 0.46 17.89
N GLY A 62 20.28 0.60 16.62
CA GLY A 62 20.77 -0.44 15.73
C GLY A 62 19.70 -1.19 14.96
N MET A 63 18.45 -0.73 14.97
CA MET A 63 17.40 -1.24 14.09
C MET A 63 17.57 -0.65 12.68
N LEU A 64 17.45 -1.46 11.62
CA LEU A 64 17.29 -0.93 10.27
C LEU A 64 15.79 -0.72 10.04
N ALA A 65 15.41 0.51 9.68
CA ALA A 65 14.01 0.89 9.53
C ALA A 65 13.77 1.61 8.21
N LEU A 66 12.68 1.25 7.55
CA LEU A 66 12.18 1.88 6.35
C LEU A 66 11.01 2.80 6.70
N PHE A 67 11.06 4.03 6.21
CA PHE A 67 10.04 5.06 6.38
C PHE A 67 9.50 5.47 5.01
N GLY A 68 8.20 5.77 4.97
CA GLY A 68 7.60 6.55 3.89
C GLY A 68 7.52 8.04 4.27
N ALA A 69 6.46 8.72 3.84
CA ALA A 69 6.19 10.11 4.24
C ALA A 69 5.80 10.26 5.73
N GLU A 70 5.22 9.21 6.31
CA GLU A 70 4.78 9.17 7.70
C GLU A 70 5.96 8.91 8.68
N PRO A 71 5.87 9.41 9.93
CA PRO A 71 6.96 9.33 10.90
C PRO A 71 7.17 7.92 11.49
N ASP A 72 6.18 7.02 11.35
CA ASP A 72 6.27 5.64 11.82
C ASP A 72 6.94 4.72 10.78
N PRO A 73 7.83 3.82 11.22
CA PRO A 73 8.52 2.93 10.31
C PRO A 73 7.56 1.86 9.75
N ARG A 74 7.53 1.73 8.43
CA ARG A 74 6.70 0.77 7.70
C ARG A 74 7.25 -0.65 7.78
N TRP A 75 8.57 -0.76 7.91
CA TRP A 75 9.26 -2.03 8.07
C TRP A 75 10.50 -1.86 8.94
N VAL A 76 10.81 -2.90 9.70
CA VAL A 76 12.02 -2.97 10.53
C VAL A 76 12.67 -4.34 10.47
N SER A 77 14.00 -4.37 10.57
CA SER A 77 14.81 -5.59 10.41
C SER A 77 14.72 -6.62 11.54
N GLY A 78 14.01 -6.30 12.62
CA GLY A 78 13.95 -7.11 13.84
C GLY A 78 14.73 -6.50 15.02
N PRO A 79 15.25 -7.30 15.97
CA PRO A 79 15.73 -6.80 17.26
C PRO A 79 16.94 -5.85 17.13
N ALA A 80 16.87 -4.73 17.84
CA ALA A 80 17.86 -3.66 17.80
C ALA A 80 19.10 -4.01 18.66
N VAL A 81 20.30 -3.80 18.10
CA VAL A 81 21.57 -3.87 18.83
C VAL A 81 22.35 -2.58 18.62
N PRO A 82 22.50 -1.72 19.66
CA PRO A 82 23.10 -0.39 19.50
C PRO A 82 24.50 -0.44 18.88
N GLY A 83 24.73 0.46 17.92
CA GLY A 83 25.99 0.53 17.19
C GLY A 83 26.09 -0.43 15.99
N SER A 84 25.02 -1.14 15.65
CA SER A 84 24.98 -1.95 14.42
C SER A 84 25.15 -1.09 13.16
N SER A 85 25.76 -1.66 12.12
CA SER A 85 25.95 -1.00 10.82
C SER A 85 25.54 -1.92 9.69
N LEU A 86 24.91 -1.36 8.65
CA LEU A 86 24.56 -2.08 7.43
C LEU A 86 25.74 -2.04 6.47
N VAL A 87 26.21 -3.20 6.03
CA VAL A 87 27.40 -3.34 5.17
C VAL A 87 27.04 -4.11 3.93
N VAL A 88 27.50 -3.65 2.76
CA VAL A 88 27.61 -4.47 1.55
C VAL A 88 29.08 -4.81 1.38
N ALA A 89 29.46 -6.06 1.68
CA ALA A 89 30.84 -6.49 1.60
C ALA A 89 31.32 -6.58 0.13
N GLU A 90 32.64 -6.56 -0.10
CA GLU A 90 33.25 -6.80 -1.42
C GLU A 90 32.86 -8.16 -2.03
N SER A 91 32.47 -9.13 -1.18
CA SER A 91 31.93 -10.42 -1.62
C SER A 91 30.49 -10.35 -2.13
N GLY A 92 29.81 -9.21 -1.96
CA GLY A 92 28.37 -9.04 -2.21
C GLY A 92 27.45 -9.55 -1.10
N ASP A 93 28.00 -9.91 0.07
CA ASP A 93 27.18 -10.23 1.25
C ASP A 93 26.65 -8.91 1.83
N VAL A 94 25.33 -8.83 2.03
CA VAL A 94 24.68 -7.69 2.67
C VAL A 94 24.29 -8.10 4.08
N ALA A 95 24.65 -7.30 5.09
CA ALA A 95 24.31 -7.64 6.48
C ALA A 95 24.27 -6.41 7.39
N LEU A 96 23.27 -6.37 8.27
CA LEU A 96 23.25 -5.52 9.45
C LEU A 96 24.04 -6.23 10.56
N THR A 97 25.19 -5.68 10.91
CA THR A 97 26.17 -6.33 11.80
C THR A 97 26.41 -5.50 13.05
N ALA A 98 26.30 -6.11 14.22
CA ALA A 98 26.59 -5.52 15.52
C ALA A 98 28.11 -5.32 15.74
N PRO A 99 28.52 -4.47 16.70
CA PRO A 99 29.94 -4.21 16.99
C PRO A 99 30.76 -5.44 17.39
N ASP A 100 30.11 -6.49 17.92
CA ASP A 100 30.76 -7.75 18.28
C ASP A 100 30.87 -8.76 17.11
N GLY A 101 30.39 -8.38 15.92
CA GLY A 101 30.37 -9.19 14.71
C GLY A 101 29.12 -10.05 14.53
N THR A 102 28.16 -9.99 15.46
CA THR A 102 26.89 -10.72 15.33
C THR A 102 26.04 -10.10 14.21
N VAL A 103 25.51 -10.93 13.33
CA VAL A 103 24.58 -10.48 12.28
C VAL A 103 23.17 -10.41 12.86
N GLY A 104 22.62 -9.20 12.93
CA GLY A 104 21.25 -8.96 13.39
C GLY A 104 20.21 -9.18 12.30
N TRP A 105 20.56 -8.88 11.05
CA TRP A 105 19.71 -9.08 9.90
C TRP A 105 20.53 -9.24 8.61
N ARG A 106 20.01 -9.99 7.64
CA ARG A 106 20.53 -10.09 6.28
C ARG A 106 19.41 -10.46 5.30
N PRO A 107 19.47 -10.01 4.03
CA PRO A 107 18.62 -10.52 2.97
C PRO A 107 18.99 -11.96 2.64
N GLU A 108 18.00 -12.76 2.22
CA GLU A 108 18.21 -14.13 1.70
C GLU A 108 18.67 -14.09 0.23
N ALA A 109 19.72 -13.31 -0.02
CA ALA A 109 20.32 -13.12 -1.34
C ALA A 109 21.60 -13.96 -1.50
N PRO A 110 21.89 -14.52 -2.68
CA PRO A 110 23.19 -15.12 -2.96
C PRO A 110 24.29 -14.05 -2.94
N ALA A 111 25.31 -14.23 -2.10
CA ALA A 111 26.47 -13.34 -2.07
C ALA A 111 27.26 -13.45 -3.39
N THR A 112 27.15 -12.42 -4.22
CA THR A 112 27.80 -12.34 -5.53
C THR A 112 28.69 -11.12 -5.59
N VAL A 113 29.98 -11.28 -5.91
CA VAL A 113 30.94 -10.16 -5.99
C VAL A 113 30.40 -9.10 -6.93
N GLY A 114 30.23 -7.88 -6.42
CA GLY A 114 29.67 -6.75 -7.16
C GLY A 114 28.16 -6.53 -6.95
N SER A 115 27.50 -7.32 -6.10
CA SER A 115 26.13 -7.06 -5.69
C SER A 115 26.00 -5.75 -4.92
N ARG A 116 24.86 -5.08 -5.07
CA ARG A 116 24.53 -3.81 -4.42
C ARG A 116 23.13 -3.86 -3.83
N LEU A 117 22.92 -3.10 -2.77
CA LEU A 117 21.62 -2.92 -2.13
C LEU A 117 21.01 -1.63 -2.66
N VAL A 118 19.75 -1.66 -3.10
CA VAL A 118 19.07 -0.50 -3.69
C VAL A 118 17.72 -0.31 -3.00
N LEU A 119 17.44 0.90 -2.54
CA LEU A 119 16.11 1.34 -2.14
C LEU A 119 15.40 1.91 -3.37
N GLN A 120 14.33 1.24 -3.80
CA GLN A 120 13.53 1.66 -4.94
C GLN A 120 12.49 2.71 -4.53
N ASP A 121 11.93 3.41 -5.51
CA ASP A 121 10.92 4.47 -5.32
C ASP A 121 9.60 3.94 -4.76
N ASP A 122 9.29 2.66 -5.04
CA ASP A 122 8.16 1.96 -4.46
C ASP A 122 8.40 1.54 -3.00
N GLY A 123 9.55 1.84 -2.40
CA GLY A 123 9.87 1.47 -1.03
C GLY A 123 10.32 0.03 -0.87
N ASP A 124 10.56 -0.70 -1.96
CA ASP A 124 11.21 -2.00 -1.88
C ASP A 124 12.73 -1.85 -1.73
N LEU A 125 13.29 -2.63 -0.82
CA LEU A 125 14.72 -2.80 -0.67
C LEU A 125 15.14 -4.06 -1.43
N VAL A 126 16.00 -3.92 -2.43
CA VAL A 126 16.41 -5.03 -3.28
C VAL A 126 17.91 -5.24 -3.29
N VAL A 127 18.34 -6.48 -3.53
CA VAL A 127 19.72 -6.79 -3.88
C VAL A 127 19.81 -7.04 -5.38
N LEU A 128 20.61 -6.24 -6.06
CA LEU A 128 20.91 -6.41 -7.48
C LEU A 128 22.29 -7.04 -7.64
N ASP A 129 22.39 -8.01 -8.55
CA ASP A 129 23.66 -8.60 -8.96
C ASP A 129 24.47 -7.62 -9.84
N PRO A 130 25.74 -7.95 -10.20
CA PRO A 130 26.58 -7.08 -11.03
C PRO A 130 26.03 -6.84 -12.44
N GLN A 131 25.12 -7.69 -12.91
CA GLN A 131 24.45 -7.57 -14.22
C GLN A 131 23.16 -6.75 -14.10
N GLY A 132 22.74 -6.37 -12.89
CA GLY A 132 21.53 -5.61 -12.61
C GLY A 132 20.28 -6.47 -12.44
N SER A 133 20.41 -7.79 -12.33
CA SER A 133 19.28 -8.68 -12.05
C SER A 133 18.96 -8.67 -10.55
N GLN A 134 17.69 -8.59 -10.21
CA GLN A 134 17.20 -8.67 -8.84
C GLN A 134 17.30 -10.11 -8.34
N VAL A 135 18.04 -10.30 -7.26
CA VAL A 135 18.28 -11.63 -6.65
C VAL A 135 17.64 -11.78 -5.28
N TRP A 136 17.11 -10.69 -4.73
CA TRP A 136 16.32 -10.65 -3.51
C TRP A 136 15.55 -9.33 -3.42
N GLU A 137 14.42 -9.37 -2.74
CA GLU A 137 13.56 -8.24 -2.39
C GLU A 137 13.04 -8.37 -0.96
N SER A 138 12.78 -7.24 -0.31
CA SER A 138 12.19 -7.20 1.02
C SER A 138 10.68 -7.45 1.03
N GLY A 139 10.00 -7.29 -0.11
CA GLY A 139 8.53 -7.33 -0.18
C GLY A 139 7.88 -6.13 0.51
N THR A 140 8.61 -5.01 0.62
CA THR A 140 8.11 -3.75 1.19
C THR A 140 7.62 -2.79 0.11
N ALA A 141 7.65 -3.22 -1.16
CA ALA A 141 7.09 -2.50 -2.29
C ALA A 141 5.66 -2.02 -1.99
N VAL A 142 5.44 -0.74 -2.23
CA VAL A 142 4.20 0.01 -2.10
C VAL A 142 3.89 0.47 -3.51
N ARG A 143 2.68 0.20 -3.99
CA ARG A 143 2.31 0.67 -5.33
C ARG A 143 2.54 2.18 -5.41
N PRO A 144 3.17 2.68 -6.50
CA PRO A 144 3.57 4.08 -6.57
C PRO A 144 2.35 4.99 -6.44
N SER A 145 2.49 6.13 -5.77
CA SER A 145 1.43 7.14 -5.74
C SER A 145 1.50 8.11 -6.92
N ILE A 146 2.55 8.04 -7.74
CA ILE A 146 2.82 8.97 -8.82
C ILE A 146 2.99 8.21 -10.14
N LEU A 147 2.27 8.64 -11.18
CA LEU A 147 2.56 8.31 -12.56
C LEU A 147 3.28 9.50 -13.22
N PRO A 148 4.59 9.41 -13.49
CA PRO A 148 5.34 10.52 -14.08
C PRO A 148 4.99 10.72 -15.57
N SER A 149 5.45 11.83 -16.14
CA SER A 149 5.33 12.08 -17.58
C SER A 149 5.98 10.95 -18.39
N GLY A 150 5.26 10.42 -19.37
CA GLY A 150 5.64 9.24 -20.15
C GLY A 150 5.28 7.89 -19.50
N GLY A 151 4.76 7.91 -18.27
CA GLY A 151 4.36 6.71 -17.54
C GLY A 151 3.12 6.02 -18.12
N VAL A 152 3.08 4.70 -17.94
CA VAL A 152 1.99 3.82 -18.40
C VAL A 152 1.57 2.92 -17.23
N LEU A 153 0.26 2.73 -17.06
CA LEU A 153 -0.31 1.65 -16.27
C LEU A 153 -1.01 0.68 -17.23
N GLU A 154 -0.51 -0.55 -17.29
CA GLU A 154 -1.10 -1.65 -18.05
C GLU A 154 -2.24 -2.31 -17.25
N PRO A 155 -3.08 -3.17 -17.86
CA PRO A 155 -4.10 -3.91 -17.11
C PRO A 155 -3.53 -4.65 -15.89
N GLY A 156 -4.14 -4.44 -14.72
CA GLY A 156 -3.70 -4.99 -13.43
C GLY A 156 -2.69 -4.13 -12.67
N ASP A 157 -2.08 -3.13 -13.32
CA ASP A 157 -1.24 -2.14 -12.64
C ASP A 157 -2.13 -1.17 -11.83
N ALA A 158 -1.57 -0.65 -10.74
CA ALA A 158 -2.26 0.36 -9.96
C ALA A 158 -1.30 1.35 -9.31
N LEU A 159 -1.84 2.52 -8.99
CA LEU A 159 -1.26 3.45 -8.03
C LEU A 159 -1.92 3.24 -6.67
N SER A 160 -1.19 3.52 -5.59
CA SER A 160 -1.77 3.62 -4.24
C SER A 160 -1.38 4.93 -3.58
N SER A 161 -2.27 5.50 -2.77
CA SER A 161 -1.90 6.67 -1.95
C SER A 161 -0.76 6.30 -0.99
N PRO A 162 0.07 7.27 -0.58
CA PRO A 162 1.14 7.04 0.40
C PRO A 162 0.71 6.30 1.68
N ASP A 163 -0.50 6.60 2.19
CA ASP A 163 -1.13 5.96 3.36
C ASP A 163 -1.77 4.58 3.06
N GLY A 164 -1.81 4.18 1.78
CA GLY A 164 -2.31 2.89 1.30
C GLY A 164 -3.84 2.77 1.28
N ARG A 165 -4.59 3.84 1.58
CA ARG A 165 -6.05 3.81 1.66
C ARG A 165 -6.75 3.95 0.31
N GLN A 166 -6.10 4.55 -0.67
CA GLN A 166 -6.67 4.85 -1.99
C GLN A 166 -5.95 4.03 -3.03
N THR A 167 -6.65 3.54 -4.05
CA THR A 167 -6.03 2.79 -5.15
C THR A 167 -6.62 3.16 -6.49
N LEU A 168 -5.79 3.64 -7.42
CA LEU A 168 -6.17 3.79 -8.83
C LEU A 168 -5.77 2.53 -9.59
N LEU A 169 -6.72 1.77 -10.11
CA LEU A 169 -6.50 0.49 -10.77
C LEU A 169 -6.95 0.53 -12.24
N VAL A 170 -6.14 -0.05 -13.13
CA VAL A 170 -6.59 -0.41 -14.48
C VAL A 170 -7.17 -1.82 -14.42
N LEU A 171 -8.48 -1.93 -14.53
CA LEU A 171 -9.22 -3.18 -14.45
C LEU A 171 -9.07 -3.99 -15.75
N ASP A 172 -9.23 -5.32 -15.67
CA ASP A 172 -9.10 -6.23 -16.81
C ASP A 172 -10.15 -5.99 -17.91
N ASP A 173 -11.30 -5.43 -17.54
CA ASP A 173 -12.34 -5.00 -18.48
C ASP A 173 -11.99 -3.68 -19.18
N GLY A 174 -10.88 -3.04 -18.79
CA GLY A 174 -10.38 -1.81 -19.39
C GLY A 174 -10.93 -0.54 -18.80
N ASP A 175 -11.65 -0.61 -17.68
CA ASP A 175 -11.96 0.59 -16.90
C ASP A 175 -10.76 1.00 -16.05
N VAL A 176 -10.62 2.31 -15.82
CA VAL A 176 -9.67 2.86 -14.86
C VAL A 176 -10.46 3.46 -13.72
N ALA A 177 -10.35 2.85 -12.54
CA ALA A 177 -11.16 3.18 -11.38
C ALA A 177 -10.28 3.61 -10.20
N LEU A 178 -10.66 4.73 -9.57
CA LEU A 178 -10.15 5.14 -8.27
C LEU A 178 -11.05 4.57 -7.18
N LEU A 179 -10.47 3.72 -6.35
CA LEU A 179 -11.12 3.05 -5.24
C LEU A 179 -10.73 3.73 -3.94
N GLY A 180 -11.75 3.96 -3.12
CA GLY A 180 -11.58 4.37 -1.72
C GLY A 180 -11.12 3.23 -0.82
N PRO A 181 -10.90 3.51 0.47
CA PRO A 181 -10.51 2.51 1.48
C PRO A 181 -11.61 1.49 1.78
N ASP A 182 -12.87 1.88 1.61
CA ASP A 182 -14.05 1.02 1.56
C ASP A 182 -14.15 0.21 0.25
N ALA A 183 -13.21 0.42 -0.67
CA ALA A 183 -13.19 -0.10 -2.04
C ALA A 183 -14.38 0.33 -2.91
N ALA A 184 -15.15 1.33 -2.48
CA ALA A 184 -16.13 1.96 -3.34
C ALA A 184 -15.41 2.72 -4.46
N THR A 185 -15.96 2.65 -5.66
CA THR A 185 -15.45 3.42 -6.79
C THR A 185 -15.80 4.89 -6.57
N ARG A 186 -14.79 5.70 -6.26
CA ARG A 186 -14.93 7.16 -6.08
C ARG A 186 -14.91 7.89 -7.41
N TRP A 187 -14.15 7.36 -8.36
CA TRP A 187 -14.10 7.87 -9.73
C TRP A 187 -13.80 6.74 -10.72
N SER A 188 -14.30 6.87 -11.94
CA SER A 188 -14.04 5.92 -13.02
C SER A 188 -14.02 6.63 -14.37
N THR A 189 -13.21 6.12 -15.30
CA THR A 189 -13.22 6.56 -16.70
C THR A 189 -14.46 6.13 -17.46
N GLY A 190 -15.16 5.10 -16.99
CA GLY A 190 -16.32 4.48 -17.62
C GLY A 190 -15.97 3.75 -18.92
N THR A 191 -14.73 3.30 -19.06
CA THR A 191 -14.26 2.59 -20.26
C THR A 191 -14.45 1.09 -20.08
N ASP A 192 -14.91 0.38 -21.11
CA ASP A 192 -15.18 -1.07 -21.08
C ASP A 192 -14.50 -1.71 -22.29
N HIS A 193 -13.17 -1.63 -22.30
CA HIS A 193 -12.30 -2.05 -23.40
C HIS A 193 -11.17 -2.95 -22.89
N PRO A 194 -11.37 -4.28 -22.81
CA PRO A 194 -10.36 -5.19 -22.27
C PRO A 194 -8.99 -5.02 -22.90
N GLY A 195 -7.95 -4.97 -22.07
CA GLY A 195 -6.59 -4.67 -22.51
C GLY A 195 -6.30 -3.17 -22.68
N ALA A 196 -7.21 -2.28 -22.26
CA ALA A 196 -6.94 -0.86 -22.20
C ALA A 196 -5.88 -0.52 -21.15
N ARG A 197 -5.16 0.58 -21.38
CA ARG A 197 -4.10 1.07 -20.51
C ARG A 197 -4.21 2.57 -20.30
N LEU A 198 -3.79 3.04 -19.13
CA LEU A 198 -3.68 4.45 -18.81
C LEU A 198 -2.27 4.94 -19.17
N THR A 199 -2.17 6.09 -19.80
CA THR A 199 -0.88 6.71 -20.14
C THR A 199 -0.91 8.20 -19.86
N LEU A 200 0.08 8.69 -19.11
CA LEU A 200 0.36 10.13 -19.05
C LEU A 200 1.39 10.46 -20.12
N ARG A 201 0.95 11.07 -21.21
CA ARG A 201 1.85 11.37 -22.35
C ARG A 201 2.80 12.52 -22.03
N GLU A 202 3.90 12.59 -22.77
CA GLU A 202 4.91 13.67 -22.63
C GLU A 202 4.36 15.08 -22.89
N ASP A 203 3.24 15.20 -23.61
CA ASP A 203 2.55 16.47 -23.86
C ASP A 203 1.64 16.92 -22.70
N GLY A 204 1.54 16.12 -21.64
CA GLY A 204 0.71 16.38 -20.46
C GLY A 204 -0.73 15.89 -20.57
N GLU A 205 -1.13 15.21 -21.65
CA GLU A 205 -2.46 14.58 -21.73
C GLU A 205 -2.45 13.22 -21.02
N LEU A 206 -3.32 13.05 -20.02
CA LEU A 206 -3.66 11.74 -19.46
C LEU A 206 -4.73 11.06 -20.34
N VAL A 207 -4.48 9.83 -20.78
CA VAL A 207 -5.24 9.14 -21.83
C VAL A 207 -5.46 7.68 -21.48
N VAL A 208 -6.64 7.14 -21.77
CA VAL A 208 -6.86 5.68 -21.84
C VAL A 208 -6.92 5.28 -23.31
N THR A 209 -6.12 4.29 -23.69
CA THR A 209 -6.13 3.68 -25.02
C THR A 209 -6.49 2.21 -24.92
N ASP A 210 -7.33 1.72 -25.84
CA ASP A 210 -7.64 0.29 -25.94
C ASP A 210 -6.48 -0.52 -26.54
N ALA A 211 -6.68 -1.83 -26.67
CA ALA A 211 -5.68 -2.77 -27.18
C ALA A 211 -5.27 -2.52 -28.64
N ASP A 212 -6.11 -1.86 -29.45
CA ASP A 212 -5.81 -1.48 -30.83
C ASP A 212 -5.05 -0.14 -30.90
N GLY A 213 -4.90 0.55 -29.76
CA GLY A 213 -4.26 1.85 -29.63
C GLY A 213 -5.20 3.03 -29.87
N ASP A 214 -6.50 2.77 -30.00
CA ASP A 214 -7.51 3.81 -30.14
C ASP A 214 -7.77 4.46 -28.77
N ARG A 215 -7.86 5.80 -28.78
CA ARG A 215 -8.11 6.57 -27.56
C ARG A 215 -9.59 6.53 -27.19
N VAL A 216 -9.88 5.97 -26.03
CA VAL A 216 -11.24 5.79 -25.51
C VAL A 216 -11.61 6.82 -24.43
N TRP A 217 -10.62 7.38 -23.72
CA TRP A 217 -10.82 8.47 -22.74
C TRP A 217 -9.67 9.49 -22.74
N ARG A 218 -9.93 10.73 -22.29
CA ARG A 218 -8.89 11.76 -22.06
C ARG A 218 -9.27 12.82 -21.03
N SER A 219 -8.26 13.34 -20.33
CA SER A 219 -8.33 14.45 -19.37
C SER A 219 -8.44 15.85 -20.00
N ARG A 220 -8.04 16.02 -21.27
CA ARG A 220 -7.98 17.31 -22.01
C ARG A 220 -6.95 18.31 -21.46
N THR A 221 -5.84 17.80 -20.92
CA THR A 221 -4.76 18.60 -20.31
C THR A 221 -3.52 18.75 -21.20
N ALA A 222 -3.63 18.44 -22.49
CA ALA A 222 -2.52 18.58 -23.44
C ALA A 222 -1.94 20.00 -23.48
N GLY A 223 -0.63 20.11 -23.63
CA GLY A 223 0.11 21.38 -23.61
C GLY A 223 0.82 21.68 -22.29
N ASN A 224 0.81 20.74 -21.35
CA ASN A 224 1.47 20.82 -20.04
C ASN A 224 2.58 19.77 -19.94
N PRO A 225 3.70 19.90 -20.68
CA PRO A 225 4.77 18.91 -20.66
C PRO A 225 5.44 18.81 -19.29
N GLY A 226 5.90 17.62 -18.92
CA GLY A 226 6.49 17.37 -17.60
C GLY A 226 5.47 17.29 -16.46
N SER A 227 4.18 17.13 -16.78
CA SER A 227 3.15 16.88 -15.77
C SER A 227 3.36 15.53 -15.08
N SER A 228 2.84 15.41 -13.87
CA SER A 228 2.79 14.17 -13.08
C SER A 228 1.39 13.96 -12.52
N LEU A 229 0.87 12.74 -12.64
CA LEU A 229 -0.37 12.35 -11.98
C LEU A 229 -0.02 11.84 -10.58
N VAL A 230 -0.71 12.33 -9.56
CA VAL A 230 -0.42 12.05 -8.15
C VAL A 230 -1.71 11.63 -7.46
N LEU A 231 -1.70 10.45 -6.85
CA LEU A 231 -2.74 9.98 -5.94
C LEU A 231 -2.39 10.38 -4.51
N GLN A 232 -3.24 11.19 -3.90
CA GLN A 232 -3.01 11.79 -2.59
C GLN A 232 -3.72 11.00 -1.47
N ASP A 233 -3.28 11.16 -0.23
CA ASP A 233 -3.85 10.46 0.95
C ASP A 233 -5.30 10.87 1.25
N ASP A 234 -5.68 12.06 0.81
CA ASP A 234 -7.04 12.57 0.89
C ASP A 234 -7.96 11.95 -0.17
N GLY A 235 -7.49 11.05 -1.03
CA GLY A 235 -8.34 10.41 -2.04
C GLY A 235 -8.54 11.24 -3.31
N ASP A 236 -7.87 12.38 -3.48
CA ASP A 236 -7.84 13.05 -4.78
C ASP A 236 -6.74 12.52 -5.69
N LEU A 237 -7.06 12.40 -6.98
CA LEU A 237 -6.11 12.05 -8.03
C LEU A 237 -5.88 13.28 -8.91
N VAL A 238 -4.73 13.90 -8.74
CA VAL A 238 -4.44 15.22 -9.30
C VAL A 238 -3.34 15.14 -10.35
N LEU A 239 -3.56 15.80 -11.48
CA LEU A 239 -2.52 16.06 -12.45
C LEU A 239 -1.89 17.43 -12.16
N TYR A 240 -0.62 17.42 -11.76
CA TYR A 240 0.17 18.63 -11.55
C TYR A 240 1.02 18.94 -12.78
N ASP A 241 1.12 20.21 -13.16
CA ASP A 241 2.09 20.65 -14.15
C ASP A 241 3.52 20.71 -13.56
N ALA A 242 4.51 20.97 -14.43
CA ALA A 242 5.92 21.05 -14.01
C ALA A 242 6.23 22.17 -13.00
N ALA A 243 5.33 23.14 -12.81
CA ALA A 243 5.44 24.20 -11.82
C ALA A 243 4.74 23.85 -10.49
N GLY A 244 4.10 22.68 -10.41
CA GLY A 244 3.35 22.21 -9.23
C GLY A 244 1.93 22.75 -9.14
N ALA A 245 1.37 23.32 -10.22
CA ALA A 245 -0.03 23.76 -10.25
C ALA A 245 -0.94 22.61 -10.70
N ALA A 246 -2.06 22.40 -10.01
CA ALA A 246 -3.07 21.43 -10.41
C ALA A 246 -3.74 21.88 -11.72
N VAL A 247 -3.69 21.04 -12.75
CA VAL A 247 -4.32 21.29 -14.07
C VAL A 247 -5.54 20.41 -14.33
N TRP A 248 -5.71 19.34 -13.54
CA TRP A 248 -6.88 18.46 -13.52
C TRP A 248 -6.93 17.68 -12.20
N SER A 249 -8.12 17.30 -11.75
CA SER A 249 -8.38 16.55 -10.52
C SER A 249 -9.64 15.69 -10.71
N THR A 250 -9.75 14.58 -9.96
CA THR A 250 -10.97 13.77 -9.89
C THR A 250 -12.03 14.36 -8.98
N GLU A 251 -11.66 15.35 -8.14
CA GLU A 251 -12.51 16.01 -7.15
C GLU A 251 -13.09 15.00 -6.14
N THR A 252 -12.30 13.98 -5.80
CA THR A 252 -12.70 12.86 -4.93
C THR A 252 -12.19 12.96 -3.50
N VAL A 253 -11.80 14.17 -3.08
CA VAL A 253 -11.28 14.45 -1.73
C VAL A 253 -12.23 13.89 -0.67
N ILE A 254 -11.71 12.98 0.14
CA ILE A 254 -12.22 12.55 1.43
C ILE A 254 -11.57 13.48 2.45
N GLY A 255 -12.39 14.27 3.15
CA GLY A 255 -11.91 15.26 4.12
C GLY A 255 -11.02 14.63 5.20
N PRO A 256 -10.11 15.40 5.82
CA PRO A 256 -9.22 14.85 6.84
C PRO A 256 -10.03 14.21 7.97
N SER A 257 -9.58 13.05 8.44
CA SER A 257 -10.27 12.34 9.53
C SER A 257 -10.05 12.96 10.89
N SER A 258 -9.17 13.97 11.02
CA SER A 258 -8.95 14.66 12.28
C SER A 258 -8.78 16.16 12.13
N LEU A 259 -9.21 16.89 13.15
CA LEU A 259 -9.02 18.32 13.30
C LEU A 259 -8.29 18.60 14.62
N VAL A 260 -7.04 19.05 14.50
CA VAL A 260 -6.23 19.50 15.63
C VAL A 260 -6.47 20.99 15.92
N SER A 261 -6.12 21.40 17.14
CA SER A 261 -6.26 22.78 17.56
C SER A 261 -5.53 23.77 16.65
N GLY A 262 -6.20 24.87 16.31
CA GLY A 262 -5.64 25.97 15.51
C GLY A 262 -5.83 25.84 14.00
N THR A 263 -6.39 24.73 13.51
CA THR A 263 -6.76 24.56 12.09
C THR A 263 -8.28 24.75 11.95
N PRO A 264 -8.75 25.85 11.34
CA PRO A 264 -10.17 26.02 11.06
C PRO A 264 -10.57 25.28 9.77
N VAL A 265 -11.77 24.72 9.74
CA VAL A 265 -12.48 24.18 8.57
C VAL A 265 -13.48 25.24 8.11
N ALA A 266 -13.47 25.63 6.84
CA ALA A 266 -14.36 26.68 6.34
C ALA A 266 -15.75 26.13 5.95
N ASP A 267 -16.71 27.03 5.72
CA ASP A 267 -18.00 26.68 5.11
C ASP A 267 -17.80 26.00 3.76
N GLY A 268 -18.45 24.84 3.57
CA GLY A 268 -18.31 24.00 2.38
C GLY A 268 -17.16 22.99 2.43
N ASP A 269 -16.27 23.07 3.42
CA ASP A 269 -15.26 22.02 3.66
C ASP A 269 -15.86 20.89 4.52
N GLU A 270 -15.26 19.71 4.41
CA GLU A 270 -15.72 18.48 5.07
C GLU A 270 -14.59 17.80 5.85
N LEU A 271 -14.93 17.15 6.96
CA LEU A 271 -14.11 16.09 7.56
C LEU A 271 -14.78 14.74 7.27
N SER A 272 -14.01 13.70 6.98
CA SER A 272 -14.58 12.38 6.71
C SER A 272 -13.85 11.29 7.49
N SER A 273 -14.53 10.22 7.88
CA SER A 273 -13.91 9.04 8.46
C SER A 273 -12.93 8.40 7.47
N PRO A 274 -11.99 7.56 7.94
CA PRO A 274 -11.02 6.90 7.08
C PRO A 274 -11.63 6.14 5.91
N ASP A 275 -12.81 5.54 6.08
CA ASP A 275 -13.60 4.85 5.04
C ASP A 275 -14.44 5.79 4.16
N GLY A 276 -14.58 7.06 4.55
CA GLY A 276 -15.35 8.10 3.85
C GLY A 276 -16.87 8.00 4.00
N HIS A 277 -17.39 7.05 4.79
CA HIS A 277 -18.82 6.86 5.00
C HIS A 277 -19.41 7.90 5.97
N LEU A 278 -18.68 8.21 7.05
CA LEU A 278 -19.06 9.21 8.03
C LEU A 278 -18.46 10.58 7.66
N GLN A 279 -19.30 11.58 7.47
CA GLN A 279 -18.91 12.89 6.98
C GLN A 279 -19.46 13.99 7.89
N LEU A 280 -18.59 14.89 8.36
CA LEU A 280 -18.96 16.09 9.10
C LEU A 280 -18.81 17.31 8.20
N GLN A 281 -19.93 17.91 7.84
CA GLN A 281 -20.01 19.09 6.98
C GLN A 281 -20.36 20.34 7.77
N VAL A 282 -19.69 21.45 7.42
CA VAL A 282 -20.08 22.80 7.84
C VAL A 282 -20.97 23.39 6.74
N GLY A 283 -22.22 23.68 7.07
CA GLY A 283 -23.16 24.33 6.18
C GLY A 283 -23.74 25.63 6.76
N PRO A 284 -24.56 26.36 6.00
CA PRO A 284 -25.05 27.70 6.39
C PRO A 284 -25.94 27.69 7.65
N ASP A 285 -26.51 26.54 7.99
CA ASP A 285 -27.38 26.35 9.15
C ASP A 285 -26.69 25.68 10.35
N GLY A 286 -25.42 25.27 10.21
CA GLY A 286 -24.61 24.66 11.27
C GLY A 286 -23.85 23.41 10.83
N LEU A 287 -23.67 22.47 11.76
CA LEU A 287 -22.96 21.20 11.51
C LEU A 287 -23.94 20.09 11.17
N VAL A 288 -23.56 19.25 10.21
CA VAL A 288 -24.26 18.02 9.85
C VAL A 288 -23.26 16.87 9.86
N LEU A 289 -23.53 15.83 10.65
CA LEU A 289 -22.84 14.56 10.60
C LEU A 289 -23.74 13.56 9.88
N ALA A 290 -23.28 13.02 8.76
CA ALA A 290 -24.02 12.05 7.95
C ALA A 290 -23.21 10.78 7.72
N TYR A 291 -23.90 9.63 7.67
CA TYR A 291 -23.33 8.35 7.26
C TYR A 291 -24.03 7.92 5.96
N ASP A 292 -23.31 7.82 4.83
CA ASP A 292 -23.87 7.46 3.50
C ASP A 292 -25.21 8.17 3.19
N ASP A 293 -25.18 9.51 3.19
CA ASP A 293 -26.34 10.42 3.03
C ASP A 293 -27.36 10.46 4.18
N THR A 294 -27.26 9.56 5.17
CA THR A 294 -28.17 9.55 6.32
C THR A 294 -27.64 10.49 7.40
N VAL A 295 -28.34 11.59 7.66
CA VAL A 295 -28.01 12.48 8.77
C VAL A 295 -28.19 11.75 10.10
N VAL A 296 -27.08 11.55 10.83
CA VAL A 296 -27.06 10.87 12.13
C VAL A 296 -27.03 11.86 13.29
N TRP A 297 -26.49 13.06 13.07
CA TRP A 297 -26.47 14.12 14.06
C TRP A 297 -26.36 15.50 13.42
N SER A 298 -26.84 16.54 14.10
CA SER A 298 -26.66 17.92 13.68
C SER A 298 -26.54 18.86 14.87
N ALA A 299 -25.88 20.00 14.65
CA ALA A 299 -25.87 21.13 15.57
C ALA A 299 -26.25 22.42 14.82
N GLU A 300 -27.39 23.01 15.21
CA GLU A 300 -27.87 24.26 14.64
C GLU A 300 -26.95 25.43 15.03
N ALA A 301 -26.44 26.13 14.01
CA ALA A 301 -25.66 27.35 14.13
C ALA A 301 -25.92 28.23 12.88
N PRO A 302 -27.10 28.88 12.77
CA PRO A 302 -27.44 29.69 11.61
C PRO A 302 -26.42 30.81 11.34
N GLY A 303 -25.92 30.88 10.11
CA GLY A 303 -24.86 31.80 9.72
C GLY A 303 -23.45 31.28 9.99
N ALA A 304 -23.30 29.97 10.18
CA ALA A 304 -21.99 29.32 10.28
C ALA A 304 -21.13 29.61 9.04
N ALA A 305 -19.86 29.87 9.29
CA ALA A 305 -18.84 30.15 8.30
C ALA A 305 -17.57 29.30 8.51
N GLY A 306 -17.47 28.58 9.63
CA GLY A 306 -16.38 27.65 9.89
C GLY A 306 -16.48 26.92 11.23
N LEU A 307 -15.72 25.86 11.34
CA LEU A 307 -15.54 25.00 12.51
C LEU A 307 -14.09 25.05 12.98
N ALA A 308 -13.84 25.06 14.28
CA ALA A 308 -12.48 24.99 14.82
C ALA A 308 -12.44 24.28 16.18
N VAL A 309 -11.33 23.58 16.44
CA VAL A 309 -10.93 23.22 17.81
C VAL A 309 -10.07 24.35 18.37
N GLN A 310 -10.56 25.05 19.39
CA GLN A 310 -9.84 26.15 20.03
C GLN A 310 -8.68 25.63 20.91
N ASP A 311 -7.74 26.51 21.26
CA ASP A 311 -6.55 26.18 22.08
C ASP A 311 -6.90 25.59 23.44
N ASP A 312 -8.09 25.90 23.96
CA ASP A 312 -8.61 25.37 25.23
C ASP A 312 -9.31 24.02 25.08
N GLY A 313 -9.32 23.43 23.88
CA GLY A 313 -9.95 22.14 23.59
C GLY A 313 -11.44 22.20 23.29
N ASN A 314 -12.01 23.39 23.12
CA ASN A 314 -13.42 23.55 22.78
C ASN A 314 -13.63 23.49 21.26
N VAL A 315 -14.51 22.60 20.80
CA VAL A 315 -14.98 22.62 19.41
C VAL A 315 -16.04 23.71 19.27
N VAL A 316 -15.85 24.64 18.33
CA VAL A 316 -16.74 25.77 18.11
C VAL A 316 -17.12 25.92 16.64
N VAL A 317 -18.36 26.34 16.40
CA VAL A 317 -18.80 26.85 15.10
C VAL A 317 -18.78 28.37 15.18
N THR A 318 -18.19 29.02 14.17
CA THR A 318 -18.06 30.47 14.09
C THR A 318 -18.77 31.04 12.88
N GLY A 319 -19.31 32.26 13.03
CA GLY A 319 -19.80 33.05 11.90
C GLY A 319 -18.67 33.80 11.19
N ALA A 320 -18.99 34.42 10.04
CA ALA A 320 -18.00 35.14 9.22
C ALA A 320 -17.36 36.36 9.94
N ASP A 321 -18.00 36.84 11.01
CA ASP A 321 -17.50 37.90 11.89
C ASP A 321 -16.64 37.37 13.06
N GLY A 322 -16.42 36.06 13.12
CA GLY A 322 -15.70 35.36 14.19
C GLY A 322 -16.52 35.14 15.45
N ALA A 323 -17.83 35.45 15.46
CA ALA A 323 -18.69 35.16 16.60
C ALA A 323 -18.87 33.65 16.77
N VAL A 324 -18.77 33.15 18.01
CA VAL A 324 -19.07 31.75 18.32
C VAL A 324 -20.59 31.56 18.32
N LEU A 325 -21.08 30.71 17.42
CA LEU A 325 -22.50 30.42 17.22
C LEU A 325 -22.93 29.14 17.94
N TRP A 326 -22.02 28.17 18.07
CA TRP A 326 -22.20 26.93 18.81
C TRP A 326 -20.89 26.46 19.44
N ALA A 327 -20.96 25.73 20.56
CA ALA A 327 -19.80 25.14 21.20
C ALA A 327 -20.12 23.79 21.85
N SER A 328 -19.16 22.87 21.81
CA SER A 328 -19.21 21.53 22.43
C SER A 328 -19.14 21.53 23.96
N ALA A 329 -18.76 22.65 24.58
CA ALA A 329 -18.57 22.82 26.02
C ALA A 329 -17.46 21.94 26.63
N THR A 330 -16.41 21.69 25.86
CA THR A 330 -15.25 20.87 26.25
C THR A 330 -14.01 21.70 26.61
N ALA A 331 -14.19 23.00 26.84
CA ALA A 331 -13.12 23.93 27.23
C ALA A 331 -12.39 23.48 28.51
N GLY A 332 -11.08 23.75 28.56
CA GLY A 332 -10.18 23.37 29.66
C GLY A 332 -9.31 22.14 29.36
N ASN A 333 -9.33 21.64 28.13
CA ASN A 333 -8.59 20.47 27.66
C ASN A 333 -7.65 20.84 26.50
N PRO A 334 -6.57 21.59 26.75
CA PRO A 334 -5.72 22.11 25.69
C PRO A 334 -5.07 20.99 24.87
N GLY A 335 -5.00 21.21 23.55
CA GLY A 335 -4.49 20.23 22.60
C GLY A 335 -5.45 19.07 22.31
N ALA A 336 -6.74 19.22 22.61
CA ALA A 336 -7.73 18.24 22.19
C ALA A 336 -7.78 18.11 20.66
N THR A 337 -8.09 16.91 20.19
CA THR A 337 -8.20 16.58 18.76
C THR A 337 -9.58 16.02 18.49
N LEU A 338 -10.28 16.59 17.51
CA LEU A 338 -11.52 16.03 16.97
C LEU A 338 -11.14 14.97 15.93
N LEU A 339 -11.79 13.82 15.97
CA LEU A 339 -11.49 12.65 15.14
C LEU A 339 -12.81 12.06 14.61
N LEU A 340 -12.85 11.73 13.33
CA LEU A 340 -13.88 10.90 12.74
C LEU A 340 -13.29 9.49 12.58
N GLU A 341 -13.95 8.53 13.21
CA GLU A 341 -13.73 7.10 13.01
C GLU A 341 -14.94 6.52 12.25
N GLU A 342 -14.83 5.30 11.74
CA GLU A 342 -15.85 4.60 10.91
C GLU A 342 -17.26 4.63 11.54
N GLY A 343 -17.36 4.62 12.88
CA GLY A 343 -18.64 4.59 13.60
C GLY A 343 -18.92 5.77 14.52
N ALA A 344 -18.03 6.78 14.61
CA ALA A 344 -18.22 7.87 15.55
C ALA A 344 -17.42 9.14 15.23
N LEU A 345 -17.96 10.29 15.65
CA LEU A 345 -17.21 11.53 15.83
C LEU A 345 -16.76 11.61 17.30
N LEU A 346 -15.47 11.83 17.54
CA LEU A 346 -14.83 11.81 18.86
C LEU A 346 -14.03 13.08 19.11
N LEU A 347 -13.99 13.52 20.36
CA LEU A 347 -13.03 14.51 20.83
C LEU A 347 -12.19 13.90 21.94
N HIS A 348 -10.87 13.81 21.72
CA HIS A 348 -9.93 13.28 22.69
C HIS A 348 -9.02 14.37 23.25
N ALA A 349 -8.72 14.29 24.55
CA ALA A 349 -7.63 15.05 25.15
C ALA A 349 -6.26 14.46 24.75
N THR A 350 -5.19 15.24 24.90
CA THR A 350 -3.81 14.77 24.70
C THR A 350 -3.41 13.56 25.56
N THR A 351 -4.12 13.31 26.65
CA THR A 351 -3.94 12.14 27.52
C THR A 351 -4.60 10.86 26.97
N GLY A 352 -5.31 10.96 25.84
CA GLY A 352 -6.16 9.89 25.30
C GLY A 352 -7.52 9.75 25.99
N GLN A 353 -7.90 10.69 26.88
CA GLN A 353 -9.22 10.69 27.50
C GLN A 353 -10.27 11.19 26.51
N GLU A 354 -11.38 10.45 26.38
CA GLU A 354 -12.56 10.89 25.64
C GLU A 354 -13.30 12.01 26.38
N LEU A 355 -13.51 13.12 25.68
CA LEU A 355 -14.17 14.32 26.18
C LEU A 355 -15.60 14.43 25.65
N TRP A 356 -15.82 14.01 24.40
CA TRP A 356 -17.10 14.07 23.71
C TRP A 356 -17.17 13.02 22.59
N ARG A 357 -18.37 12.53 22.32
CA ARG A 357 -18.65 11.52 21.30
C ARG A 357 -20.04 11.72 20.70
N VAL A 358 -20.16 11.45 19.41
CA VAL A 358 -21.41 11.23 18.70
C VAL A 358 -21.29 9.91 17.95
N ASP A 359 -22.08 8.92 18.36
CA ASP A 359 -22.11 7.60 17.72
C ASP A 359 -23.01 7.62 16.48
N VAL A 360 -22.59 6.90 15.44
CA VAL A 360 -23.46 6.50 14.34
C VAL A 360 -24.41 5.42 14.89
N PRO A 361 -25.73 5.59 14.78
CA PRO A 361 -26.67 4.55 15.20
C PRO A 361 -26.39 3.24 14.46
N ALA A 362 -26.34 2.14 15.21
CA ALA A 362 -26.02 0.83 14.63
C ALA A 362 -26.99 0.45 13.50
N ASP A 363 -28.26 0.86 13.55
CA ASP A 363 -29.25 0.64 12.49
C ASP A 363 -28.98 1.43 11.20
N VAL A 364 -28.24 2.55 11.29
CA VAL A 364 -27.76 3.31 10.14
C VAL A 364 -26.51 2.66 9.54
N MET A 365 -25.57 2.19 10.37
CA MET A 365 -24.45 1.36 9.89
C MET A 365 -24.92 0.03 9.26
N VAL A 366 -26.13 -0.43 9.62
CA VAL A 366 -26.71 -1.72 9.23
C VAL A 366 -27.48 -1.67 7.89
N SER A 367 -27.47 -0.57 7.12
CA SER A 367 -28.07 -0.57 5.77
C SER A 367 -27.30 -1.39 4.72
N HIS A 368 -26.15 -1.97 5.05
CA HIS A 368 -25.61 -3.16 4.37
C HIS A 368 -25.59 -4.35 5.34
N GLN A 369 -26.71 -5.10 5.43
CA GLN A 369 -26.68 -6.43 6.05
C GLN A 369 -25.92 -7.38 5.12
N VAL A 370 -24.60 -7.36 5.20
CA VAL A 370 -23.77 -8.43 4.67
C VAL A 370 -23.93 -9.64 5.59
N ALA A 371 -24.24 -10.81 5.04
CA ALA A 371 -24.56 -11.97 5.87
C ALA A 371 -23.39 -12.31 6.83
N THR A 372 -23.68 -12.44 8.13
CA THR A 372 -22.65 -12.77 9.12
C THR A 372 -22.30 -14.26 9.13
N ASP A 373 -23.18 -15.10 8.55
CA ASP A 373 -22.95 -16.52 8.34
C ASP A 373 -22.69 -16.78 6.85
N CYS A 374 -21.62 -17.52 6.54
CA CYS A 374 -21.29 -17.86 5.16
C CYS A 374 -22.34 -18.77 4.52
N ASP A 375 -23.09 -19.54 5.31
CA ASP A 375 -24.17 -20.41 4.81
C ASP A 375 -25.34 -19.62 4.20
N ASP A 376 -25.51 -18.35 4.60
CA ASP A 376 -26.58 -17.48 4.11
C ASP A 376 -26.26 -16.83 2.76
N VAL A 377 -24.99 -16.88 2.31
CA VAL A 377 -24.53 -16.27 1.05
C VAL A 377 -24.80 -17.21 -0.13
N THR A 378 -26.05 -17.20 -0.59
CA THR A 378 -26.54 -18.14 -1.61
C THR A 378 -26.44 -17.63 -3.05
N ALA A 379 -26.10 -16.36 -3.25
CA ALA A 379 -26.01 -15.71 -4.56
C ALA A 379 -24.72 -14.90 -4.69
N PRO A 380 -24.28 -14.55 -5.92
CA PRO A 380 -23.23 -13.57 -6.13
C PRO A 380 -23.46 -12.28 -5.34
N VAL A 381 -22.38 -11.75 -4.79
CA VAL A 381 -22.38 -10.48 -4.08
C VAL A 381 -21.61 -9.45 -4.90
N PRO A 382 -22.08 -8.19 -4.93
CA PRO A 382 -21.33 -7.11 -5.57
C PRO A 382 -20.08 -6.76 -4.74
N GLN A 383 -19.18 -5.95 -5.30
CA GLN A 383 -17.88 -5.70 -4.68
C GLN A 383 -18.02 -4.97 -3.34
N GLU A 384 -19.00 -4.07 -3.22
CA GLU A 384 -19.32 -3.32 -2.01
C GLU A 384 -19.74 -4.22 -0.82
N ASP A 385 -20.21 -5.44 -1.09
CA ASP A 385 -20.57 -6.44 -0.07
C ASP A 385 -19.37 -7.33 0.33
N THR A 386 -18.14 -6.92 -0.02
CA THR A 386 -16.91 -7.66 0.25
C THR A 386 -15.89 -6.81 0.99
N VAL A 387 -14.99 -7.47 1.72
CA VAL A 387 -13.89 -6.81 2.46
C VAL A 387 -12.55 -7.36 2.02
N VAL A 388 -11.49 -6.57 2.21
CA VAL A 388 -10.11 -7.04 2.06
C VAL A 388 -9.58 -7.40 3.45
N THR A 389 -9.09 -8.62 3.59
CA THR A 389 -8.46 -9.12 4.83
C THR A 389 -7.18 -8.37 5.16
N GLY A 390 -6.71 -8.46 6.40
CA GLY A 390 -5.38 -7.96 6.79
C GLY A 390 -4.23 -8.60 6.00
N GLN A 391 -4.46 -9.74 5.35
CA GLN A 391 -3.54 -10.39 4.41
C GLN A 391 -3.71 -9.99 2.93
N GLY A 392 -4.58 -9.01 2.62
CA GLY A 392 -4.72 -8.46 1.26
C GLY A 392 -5.60 -9.29 0.31
N VAL A 393 -6.43 -10.20 0.85
CA VAL A 393 -7.33 -11.05 0.06
C VAL A 393 -8.76 -10.54 0.18
N ARG A 394 -9.43 -10.28 -0.95
CA ARG A 394 -10.83 -9.85 -0.98
C ARG A 394 -11.77 -11.04 -0.81
N VAL A 395 -12.65 -11.02 0.18
CA VAL A 395 -13.63 -12.09 0.47
C VAL A 395 -14.92 -11.50 1.02
N HIS A 396 -15.94 -12.33 1.18
CA HIS A 396 -17.13 -11.94 1.95
C HIS A 396 -16.74 -11.74 3.43
N PRO A 397 -17.31 -10.74 4.14
CA PRO A 397 -17.00 -10.46 5.55
C PRO A 397 -17.06 -11.67 6.47
N CYS A 398 -18.02 -12.59 6.25
CA CYS A 398 -18.14 -13.81 7.04
C CYS A 398 -16.87 -14.71 7.03
N LEU A 399 -16.01 -14.60 6.00
CA LEU A 399 -14.81 -15.43 5.83
C LEU A 399 -13.52 -14.69 6.22
N ALA A 400 -13.57 -13.38 6.41
CA ALA A 400 -12.37 -12.53 6.54
C ALA A 400 -11.49 -12.91 7.75
N ASP A 401 -12.07 -12.92 8.96
CA ASP A 401 -11.35 -13.23 10.20
C ASP A 401 -10.77 -14.66 10.20
N ALA A 402 -11.54 -15.61 9.66
CA ALA A 402 -11.12 -17.00 9.57
C ALA A 402 -9.91 -17.15 8.63
N LEU A 403 -9.89 -16.41 7.53
CA LEU A 403 -8.78 -16.40 6.58
C LEU A 403 -7.52 -15.75 7.18
N ASP A 404 -7.65 -14.60 7.83
CA ASP A 404 -6.52 -13.94 8.50
C ASP A 404 -5.90 -14.84 9.57
N THR A 405 -6.74 -15.53 10.35
CA THR A 405 -6.27 -16.46 11.38
C THR A 405 -5.58 -17.68 10.76
N LEU A 406 -6.15 -18.25 9.70
CA LEU A 406 -5.55 -19.37 8.97
C LEU A 406 -4.18 -19.01 8.41
N MET A 407 -4.07 -17.88 7.72
CA MET A 407 -2.81 -17.46 7.08
C MET A 407 -1.75 -17.10 8.12
N THR A 408 -2.15 -16.53 9.26
CA THR A 408 -1.27 -16.29 10.40
C THR A 408 -0.76 -17.60 11.01
N ALA A 409 -1.63 -18.59 11.20
CA ALA A 409 -1.25 -19.91 11.70
C ALA A 409 -0.32 -20.64 10.73
N ALA A 410 -0.59 -20.55 9.42
CA ALA A 410 0.26 -21.13 8.39
C ALA A 410 1.67 -20.52 8.43
N ARG A 411 1.79 -19.20 8.55
CA ARG A 411 3.10 -18.52 8.68
C ARG A 411 3.83 -18.91 9.95
N ALA A 412 3.14 -19.08 11.07
CA ALA A 412 3.75 -19.55 12.32
C ALA A 412 4.35 -20.96 12.17
N ASP A 413 3.77 -21.78 11.30
CA ASP A 413 4.28 -23.11 10.93
C ASP A 413 5.26 -23.09 9.73
N GLY A 414 5.68 -21.91 9.28
CA GLY A 414 6.66 -21.71 8.21
C GLY A 414 6.10 -21.84 6.79
N ILE A 415 4.79 -21.72 6.61
CA ILE A 415 4.11 -21.74 5.31
C ILE A 415 3.60 -20.32 4.99
N ASP A 416 4.26 -19.60 4.09
CA ASP A 416 3.78 -18.30 3.61
C ASP A 416 2.74 -18.48 2.50
N LEU A 417 1.47 -18.55 2.91
CA LEU A 417 0.34 -18.60 1.99
C LEU A 417 0.02 -17.20 1.44
N ARG A 418 -0.35 -17.16 0.17
CA ARG A 418 -1.05 -16.03 -0.48
C ARG A 418 -2.33 -16.57 -1.13
N ALA A 419 -3.32 -15.73 -1.40
CA ALA A 419 -4.57 -16.20 -2.01
C ALA A 419 -5.25 -15.16 -2.90
N TRP A 420 -6.09 -15.64 -3.81
CA TRP A 420 -7.05 -14.84 -4.57
C TRP A 420 -8.46 -15.23 -4.16
N GLY A 421 -9.29 -14.25 -3.82
CA GLY A 421 -10.65 -14.48 -3.33
C GLY A 421 -11.73 -14.06 -4.32
N TRP A 422 -12.57 -13.09 -3.94
CA TRP A 422 -13.75 -12.65 -4.67
C TRP A 422 -13.44 -12.23 -6.13
N ARG A 423 -14.37 -12.55 -7.02
CA ARG A 423 -14.36 -12.18 -8.45
C ARG A 423 -15.76 -11.73 -8.86
N SER A 424 -15.89 -10.66 -9.64
CA SER A 424 -17.20 -10.18 -10.08
C SER A 424 -17.89 -11.15 -11.06
N SER A 425 -19.22 -11.03 -11.19
CA SER A 425 -19.97 -11.80 -12.19
C SER A 425 -19.58 -11.48 -13.63
N SER A 426 -19.16 -10.25 -13.94
CA SER A 426 -18.65 -9.90 -15.28
C SER A 426 -17.34 -10.62 -15.57
N GLN A 427 -16.41 -10.66 -14.61
CA GLN A 427 -15.16 -11.41 -14.72
C GLN A 427 -15.42 -12.92 -14.88
N GLN A 428 -16.42 -13.48 -14.19
CA GLN A 428 -16.82 -14.89 -14.37
C GLN A 428 -17.35 -15.17 -15.78
N ILE A 429 -18.14 -14.26 -16.35
CA ILE A 429 -18.65 -14.36 -17.73
C ILE A 429 -17.49 -14.36 -18.72
N ALA A 430 -16.55 -13.42 -18.57
CA ALA A 430 -15.37 -13.30 -19.43
C ALA A 430 -14.50 -14.56 -19.36
N LEU A 431 -14.23 -15.06 -18.15
CA LEU A 431 -13.43 -16.27 -17.94
C LEU A 431 -14.08 -17.50 -18.59
N ARG A 432 -15.41 -17.61 -18.51
CA ARG A 432 -16.16 -18.69 -19.17
C ARG A 432 -16.12 -18.55 -20.69
N ALA A 433 -16.20 -17.34 -21.23
CA ALA A 433 -16.08 -17.12 -22.67
C ALA A 433 -14.68 -17.50 -23.20
N ALA A 434 -13.63 -17.22 -22.42
CA ALA A 434 -12.25 -17.55 -22.77
C ALA A 434 -11.94 -19.05 -22.67
N ASN A 435 -12.41 -19.71 -21.60
CA ASN A 435 -12.00 -21.08 -21.30
C ASN A 435 -12.94 -22.14 -21.89
N CYS A 436 -14.15 -21.76 -22.28
CA CYS A 436 -15.18 -22.72 -22.65
C CYS A 436 -15.58 -22.62 -24.12
N SER A 437 -15.79 -23.78 -24.75
CA SER A 437 -16.29 -23.86 -26.12
C SER A 437 -17.25 -25.05 -26.28
N PRO A 438 -18.24 -24.96 -27.19
CA PRO A 438 -19.07 -26.10 -27.53
C PRO A 438 -18.23 -27.29 -28.00
N THR A 439 -18.63 -28.51 -27.62
CA THR A 439 -17.94 -29.70 -28.10
C THR A 439 -18.32 -30.01 -29.56
N GLU A 440 -17.38 -30.56 -30.33
CA GLU A 440 -17.65 -30.97 -31.71
C GLU A 440 -18.70 -32.10 -31.81
N ALA A 441 -18.82 -32.92 -30.76
CA ALA A 441 -19.75 -34.05 -30.72
C ALA A 441 -21.19 -33.61 -30.44
N ASP A 442 -21.37 -32.57 -29.63
CA ASP A 442 -22.67 -31.96 -29.32
C ASP A 442 -22.47 -30.46 -29.01
N PRO A 443 -22.91 -29.55 -29.90
CA PRO A 443 -22.80 -28.11 -29.70
C PRO A 443 -23.60 -27.57 -28.51
N THR A 444 -24.50 -28.36 -27.92
CA THR A 444 -25.22 -28.00 -26.69
C THR A 444 -24.42 -28.30 -25.42
N VAL A 445 -23.36 -29.11 -25.53
CA VAL A 445 -22.44 -29.42 -24.44
C VAL A 445 -21.24 -28.48 -24.51
N VAL A 446 -21.00 -27.75 -23.43
CA VAL A 446 -19.87 -26.80 -23.32
C VAL A 446 -18.76 -27.45 -22.51
N ALA A 447 -17.56 -27.55 -23.08
CA ALA A 447 -16.35 -28.01 -22.40
C ALA A 447 -15.45 -26.83 -22.08
N CYS A 448 -14.92 -26.78 -20.85
CA CYS A 448 -14.04 -25.71 -20.36
C CYS A 448 -12.63 -26.24 -20.09
N ARG A 449 -11.60 -25.48 -20.48
CA ARG A 449 -10.19 -25.74 -20.14
C ARG A 449 -9.46 -24.42 -19.80
N PRO A 450 -9.04 -24.19 -18.54
CA PRO A 450 -9.32 -25.01 -17.36
C PRO A 450 -10.83 -25.10 -17.05
N GLN A 451 -11.22 -25.98 -16.12
CA GLN A 451 -12.61 -26.05 -15.67
C GLN A 451 -13.02 -24.66 -15.14
N THR A 452 -14.21 -24.19 -15.51
CA THR A 452 -14.69 -22.86 -15.15
C THR A 452 -16.17 -22.96 -14.84
N ALA A 453 -16.60 -22.39 -13.71
CA ALA A 453 -17.99 -22.42 -13.28
C ALA A 453 -18.90 -21.58 -14.20
N PRO A 454 -20.19 -21.93 -14.34
CA PRO A 454 -21.20 -21.03 -14.91
C PRO A 454 -21.30 -19.72 -14.10
N PRO A 455 -21.58 -18.56 -14.75
CA PRO A 455 -21.87 -17.32 -14.03
C PRO A 455 -23.05 -17.51 -13.08
N GLY A 456 -22.98 -16.86 -11.92
CA GLY A 456 -23.95 -17.00 -10.85
C GLY A 456 -23.76 -18.21 -9.94
N THR A 457 -22.78 -19.07 -10.24
CA THR A 457 -22.57 -20.34 -9.50
C THR A 457 -21.19 -20.48 -8.89
N SER A 458 -20.24 -19.60 -9.25
CA SER A 458 -18.91 -19.63 -8.65
C SER A 458 -18.94 -19.13 -7.21
N ARG A 459 -18.20 -19.78 -6.32
CA ARG A 459 -18.02 -19.29 -4.94
C ARG A 459 -17.14 -18.03 -4.89
N HIS A 460 -16.29 -17.80 -5.90
CA HIS A 460 -15.59 -16.53 -6.04
C HIS A 460 -16.55 -15.37 -6.27
N GLU A 461 -17.65 -15.57 -7.02
CA GLU A 461 -18.69 -14.54 -7.18
C GLU A 461 -19.42 -14.18 -5.89
N ARG A 462 -19.28 -15.01 -4.85
CA ARG A 462 -19.88 -14.82 -3.52
C ARG A 462 -18.87 -14.38 -2.47
N GLY A 463 -17.58 -14.35 -2.81
CA GLY A 463 -16.49 -14.07 -1.87
C GLY A 463 -16.22 -15.22 -0.90
N LEU A 464 -16.62 -16.44 -1.25
CA LEU A 464 -16.55 -17.64 -0.39
C LEU A 464 -15.54 -18.69 -0.90
N ALA A 465 -14.70 -18.35 -1.87
CA ALA A 465 -13.66 -19.21 -2.40
C ALA A 465 -12.31 -18.50 -2.46
N LEU A 466 -11.26 -19.31 -2.44
CA LEU A 466 -9.86 -18.93 -2.35
C LEU A 466 -9.02 -19.82 -3.27
N ASP A 467 -8.24 -19.19 -4.13
CA ASP A 467 -7.15 -19.84 -4.87
C ASP A 467 -5.83 -19.54 -4.18
N PHE A 468 -5.32 -20.49 -3.40
CA PHE A 468 -4.08 -20.34 -2.66
C PHE A 468 -2.84 -20.48 -3.56
N THR A 469 -1.80 -19.75 -3.19
CA THR A 469 -0.46 -19.80 -3.79
C THR A 469 0.61 -19.78 -2.69
N VAL A 470 1.80 -20.27 -3.04
CA VAL A 470 3.03 -20.18 -2.23
C VAL A 470 4.17 -19.83 -3.18
N GLU A 471 5.03 -18.88 -2.80
CA GLU A 471 6.13 -18.40 -3.64
C GLU A 471 5.65 -18.00 -5.07
N GLY A 472 4.48 -17.34 -5.14
CA GLY A 472 3.88 -16.87 -6.40
C GLY A 472 3.34 -17.98 -7.32
N LYS A 473 3.22 -19.23 -6.84
CA LYS A 473 2.73 -20.37 -7.64
C LYS A 473 1.51 -21.03 -6.98
N VAL A 474 0.54 -21.43 -7.81
CA VAL A 474 -0.61 -22.22 -7.36
C VAL A 474 -0.17 -23.51 -6.67
N LEU A 475 -0.88 -23.89 -5.61
CA LEU A 475 -0.57 -25.10 -4.84
C LEU A 475 -0.62 -26.34 -5.72
N ARG A 476 0.30 -27.27 -5.43
CA ARG A 476 0.31 -28.60 -6.04
C ARG A 476 -0.07 -29.64 -5.00
N ALA A 477 -0.76 -30.69 -5.44
CA ALA A 477 -1.07 -31.84 -4.61
C ALA A 477 0.23 -32.40 -3.99
N GLY A 478 0.20 -32.64 -2.68
CA GLY A 478 1.34 -33.16 -1.91
C GLY A 478 2.45 -32.16 -1.60
N SER A 479 2.32 -30.88 -1.98
CA SER A 479 3.23 -29.82 -1.49
C SER A 479 3.08 -29.63 0.03
N PRO A 480 4.12 -29.14 0.74
CA PRO A 480 4.03 -28.87 2.18
C PRO A 480 2.84 -27.99 2.56
N ALA A 481 2.58 -26.93 1.78
CA ALA A 481 1.45 -26.04 1.97
C ALA A 481 0.09 -26.74 1.75
N PHE A 482 -0.04 -27.57 0.72
CA PHE A 482 -1.25 -28.35 0.49
C PHE A 482 -1.51 -29.36 1.61
N VAL A 483 -0.46 -30.04 2.10
CA VAL A 483 -0.57 -30.97 3.22
C VAL A 483 -0.99 -30.23 4.49
N TRP A 484 -0.42 -29.05 4.74
CA TRP A 484 -0.79 -28.20 5.88
C TRP A 484 -2.25 -27.77 5.80
N LEU A 485 -2.72 -27.27 4.65
CA LEU A 485 -4.12 -26.88 4.47
C LEU A 485 -5.07 -28.07 4.63
N THR A 486 -4.74 -29.24 4.10
CA THR A 486 -5.55 -30.47 4.26
C THR A 486 -5.75 -30.87 5.73
N GLN A 487 -4.79 -30.52 6.59
CA GLN A 487 -4.85 -30.84 8.01
C GLN A 487 -5.56 -29.77 8.84
N ASN A 488 -5.55 -28.52 8.39
CA ASN A 488 -5.92 -27.37 9.23
C ASN A 488 -7.12 -26.55 8.70
N ALA A 489 -7.33 -26.45 7.39
CA ALA A 489 -8.27 -25.52 6.78
C ALA A 489 -9.74 -25.74 7.21
N ALA A 490 -10.13 -26.99 7.50
CA ALA A 490 -11.47 -27.31 7.99
C ALA A 490 -11.80 -26.64 9.33
N ALA A 491 -10.81 -26.37 10.18
CA ALA A 491 -11.01 -25.63 11.43
C ALA A 491 -11.36 -24.15 11.21
N TYR A 492 -11.10 -23.65 10.00
CA TYR A 492 -11.39 -22.28 9.55
C TYR A 492 -12.54 -22.24 8.53
N GLY A 493 -13.32 -23.33 8.42
CA GLY A 493 -14.49 -23.39 7.55
C GLY A 493 -14.17 -23.49 6.06
N LEU A 494 -13.00 -24.04 5.69
CA LEU A 494 -12.62 -24.23 4.28
C LEU A 494 -12.44 -25.71 3.94
N GLU A 495 -12.95 -26.09 2.77
CA GLU A 495 -12.84 -27.40 2.15
C GLU A 495 -12.20 -27.29 0.76
N ASN A 496 -11.38 -28.27 0.38
CA ASN A 496 -10.71 -28.30 -0.92
C ASN A 496 -11.64 -28.85 -2.01
N LEU A 497 -11.63 -28.23 -3.19
CA LEU A 497 -12.27 -28.79 -4.37
C LEU A 497 -11.46 -30.00 -4.89
N PRO A 498 -12.06 -31.20 -4.96
CA PRO A 498 -11.36 -32.39 -5.45
C PRO A 498 -10.88 -32.21 -6.90
N GLY A 499 -9.57 -32.28 -7.11
CA GLY A 499 -8.94 -32.15 -8.42
C GLY A 499 -8.24 -30.81 -8.65
N GLU A 500 -8.48 -29.81 -7.81
CA GLU A 500 -7.84 -28.49 -7.85
C GLU A 500 -7.16 -28.20 -6.50
N PRO A 501 -5.88 -28.61 -6.32
CA PRO A 501 -5.19 -28.47 -5.03
C PRO A 501 -5.03 -27.03 -4.51
N TRP A 502 -5.18 -26.04 -5.40
CA TRP A 502 -5.12 -24.63 -5.09
C TRP A 502 -6.46 -24.04 -4.65
N HIS A 503 -7.59 -24.68 -4.99
CA HIS A 503 -8.92 -24.11 -4.81
C HIS A 503 -9.59 -24.60 -3.53
N TRP A 504 -10.03 -23.66 -2.70
CA TRP A 504 -10.65 -23.93 -1.40
C TRP A 504 -11.87 -23.01 -1.22
N SER A 505 -12.96 -23.53 -0.69
CA SER A 505 -14.18 -22.76 -0.46
C SER A 505 -14.93 -23.28 0.76
N VAL A 506 -15.96 -22.57 1.19
CA VAL A 506 -16.73 -22.95 2.39
C VAL A 506 -17.47 -24.29 2.26
N ASP A 507 -17.66 -24.78 1.03
CA ASP A 507 -18.37 -26.03 0.73
C ASP A 507 -17.63 -26.96 -0.24
N GLY A 508 -16.38 -26.63 -0.59
CA GLY A 508 -15.52 -27.43 -1.47
C GLY A 508 -15.91 -27.39 -2.95
N TRP A 509 -16.67 -26.38 -3.38
CA TRP A 509 -17.10 -26.14 -4.78
C TRP A 509 -16.73 -24.77 -5.33
#